data_AF-A0AAN7C2V7-F1
#
_entry.id   AF-A0AAN7C2V7-F1
#
_cell.length_a   1.000
_cell.length_b   1.000
_cell.length_c   1.000
_cell.angle_alpha   90.00
_cell.angle_beta   90.00
_cell.angle_gamma   90.00
#
_symmetry.space_group_name_H-M   'P 1'
#
loop_
_entity.id
_entity.type
_entity.pdbx_description
1 polymer ?
#
loop_
_entity_poly.entity_id
_entity_poly.type
_entity_poly.pdbx_seq_one_letter_code
_entity_poly.pdbx_strand_id
1 'polypeptide(L)'
;MYEGDIPKEVPASEDYAKEPENVMRGHKATIANPQTSDKAKEHSKKVLESMDEPYDPSQAHHGSQQEEQSKDPGNVARGLKASISNPGVSEEAKQRAKEKLSQLVIYRTQLNMSKAAPYQQDDKLGAELPKDAPEGQVYDPSYKTTGKNEPVPVVDDAAQIEDPMKPGKADTDEQLEQDEREAIDKGNIVKERTRHAAKPKGTYAEPSDEQMGLME
;
A
#
# COMPACT_ATOMS: atom_id res chain seq x y z
N MET A 1 13.62 -6.11 45.96
CA MET A 1 14.24 -5.57 44.74
C MET A 1 13.61 -6.31 43.58
N TYR A 2 12.66 -5.68 42.89
CA TYR A 2 12.05 -6.28 41.70
C TYR A 2 12.78 -5.72 40.49
N GLU A 3 13.46 -6.62 39.76
CA GLU A 3 14.05 -6.35 38.46
C GLU A 3 12.91 -5.99 37.50
N GLY A 4 13.00 -4.83 36.86
CA GLY A 4 11.93 -4.33 35.98
C GLY A 4 11.78 -5.19 34.73
N ASP A 5 10.54 -5.32 34.27
CA ASP A 5 10.14 -5.91 32.99
C ASP A 5 10.62 -5.04 31.81
N ILE A 6 11.94 -4.89 31.66
CA ILE A 6 12.52 -4.42 30.41
C ILE A 6 12.42 -5.62 29.45
N PRO A 7 11.71 -5.51 28.31
CA PRO A 7 11.75 -6.56 27.30
C PRO A 7 13.22 -6.75 26.89
N LYS A 8 13.74 -7.97 27.11
CA LYS A 8 15.07 -8.34 26.62
C LYS A 8 15.11 -8.06 25.12
N GLU A 9 16.15 -7.34 24.67
CA GLU A 9 16.37 -7.11 23.24
C GLU A 9 16.33 -8.45 22.50
N VAL A 10 15.56 -8.50 21.42
CA VAL A 10 15.49 -9.68 20.55
C VAL A 10 16.89 -9.91 19.99
N PRO A 11 17.52 -11.08 20.21
CA PRO A 11 18.89 -11.30 19.75
C PRO A 11 18.95 -11.20 18.22
N ALA A 12 19.90 -10.41 17.71
CA ALA A 12 20.08 -10.14 16.27
C ALA A 12 20.35 -11.38 15.38
N SER A 13 20.39 -12.59 15.97
CA SER A 13 20.69 -13.85 15.29
C SER A 13 19.47 -14.59 14.76
N GLU A 14 18.25 -14.25 15.16
CA GLU A 14 17.05 -15.03 14.77
C GLU A 14 16.45 -14.57 13.42
N ASP A 15 16.62 -13.30 13.03
CA ASP A 15 16.11 -12.78 11.75
C ASP A 15 17.03 -13.08 10.53
N TYR A 16 18.21 -13.68 10.74
CA TYR A 16 19.17 -14.04 9.69
C TYR A 16 19.35 -15.55 9.52
N ALA A 17 18.33 -16.34 9.88
CA ALA A 17 18.28 -17.71 9.40
C ALA A 17 18.26 -17.66 7.86
N LYS A 18 19.36 -18.09 7.22
CA LYS A 18 19.39 -18.21 5.76
C LYS A 18 18.25 -19.11 5.35
N GLU A 19 17.26 -18.52 4.68
CA GLU A 19 16.12 -19.28 4.15
C GLU A 19 16.67 -20.43 3.31
N PRO A 20 16.28 -21.68 3.60
CA PRO A 20 16.83 -22.85 2.92
C PRO A 20 16.62 -22.76 1.41
N GLU A 21 15.51 -22.15 0.98
CA GLU A 21 15.19 -21.90 -0.43
C GLU A 21 16.21 -21.00 -1.13
N ASN A 22 16.64 -19.92 -0.49
CA ASN A 22 17.65 -19.02 -1.05
C ASN A 22 19.02 -19.69 -1.16
N VAL A 23 19.35 -20.55 -0.20
CA VAL A 23 20.58 -21.37 -0.23
C VAL A 23 20.53 -22.36 -1.38
N MET A 24 19.43 -23.08 -1.53
CA MET A 24 19.20 -24.02 -2.64
C MET A 24 19.28 -23.30 -4.00
N ARG A 25 18.66 -22.13 -4.12
CA ARG A 25 18.72 -21.30 -5.34
C ARG A 25 20.16 -20.92 -5.71
N GLY A 26 20.98 -20.55 -4.73
CA GLY A 26 22.39 -20.24 -4.94
C GLY A 26 23.21 -21.44 -5.46
N HIS A 27 22.97 -22.63 -4.91
CA HIS A 27 23.61 -23.85 -5.39
C HIS A 27 23.14 -24.25 -6.79
N LYS A 28 21.84 -24.12 -7.09
CA LYS A 28 21.29 -24.33 -8.45
C LYS A 28 21.94 -23.37 -9.46
N ALA A 29 22.10 -22.08 -9.12
CA ALA A 29 22.78 -21.10 -9.96
C ALA A 29 24.27 -21.43 -10.19
N THR A 30 24.95 -21.95 -9.16
CA THR A 30 26.36 -22.37 -9.26
C THR A 30 26.54 -23.50 -10.28
N ILE A 31 25.59 -24.43 -10.36
CA ILE A 31 25.63 -25.53 -11.33
C ILE A 31 25.37 -25.03 -12.76
N ALA A 32 24.44 -24.08 -12.93
CA ALA A 32 24.08 -23.51 -14.24
C ALA A 32 25.14 -22.57 -14.83
N ASN A 33 26.02 -21.99 -14.01
CA ASN A 33 27.04 -21.05 -14.49
C ASN A 33 28.14 -21.77 -15.29
N PRO A 34 28.42 -21.40 -16.57
CA PRO A 34 29.51 -22.00 -17.34
C PRO A 34 30.90 -21.62 -16.83
N GLN A 35 31.04 -20.52 -16.09
CA GLN A 35 32.31 -20.02 -15.55
C GLN A 35 32.71 -20.66 -14.21
N THR A 36 31.88 -21.51 -13.61
CA THR A 36 32.19 -22.19 -12.34
C THR A 36 32.98 -23.48 -12.57
N SER A 37 33.93 -23.77 -11.66
CA SER A 37 34.76 -24.97 -11.74
C SER A 37 33.96 -26.26 -11.48
N ASP A 38 34.42 -27.37 -12.05
CA ASP A 38 33.75 -28.68 -11.90
C ASP A 38 33.63 -29.12 -10.45
N LYS A 39 34.70 -28.94 -9.65
CA LYS A 39 34.69 -29.22 -8.20
C LYS A 39 33.62 -28.42 -7.46
N ALA A 40 33.38 -27.16 -7.83
CA ALA A 40 32.36 -26.32 -7.20
C ALA A 40 30.94 -26.75 -7.59
N LYS A 41 30.75 -27.25 -8.82
CA LYS A 41 29.46 -27.82 -9.28
C LYS A 41 29.15 -29.13 -8.57
N GLU A 42 30.12 -30.03 -8.45
CA GLU A 42 29.97 -31.29 -7.70
C GLU A 42 29.61 -31.04 -6.24
N HIS A 43 30.30 -30.08 -5.58
CA HIS A 43 29.96 -29.69 -4.22
C HIS A 43 28.53 -29.16 -4.11
N SER A 44 28.13 -28.25 -5.00
CA SER A 44 26.77 -27.71 -5.02
C SER A 44 25.71 -28.79 -5.26
N LYS A 45 26.01 -29.79 -6.10
CA LYS A 45 25.12 -30.93 -6.35
C LYS A 45 24.93 -31.80 -5.11
N LYS A 46 26.01 -32.10 -4.39
CA LYS A 46 25.96 -32.87 -3.14
C LYS A 46 25.16 -32.18 -2.04
N VAL A 47 25.26 -30.85 -1.94
CA VAL A 47 24.47 -30.06 -0.97
C VAL A 47 22.98 -30.14 -1.30
N LEU A 48 22.58 -30.03 -2.57
CA LEU A 48 21.17 -30.15 -2.98
C LEU A 48 20.60 -31.54 -2.70
N GLU A 49 21.40 -32.59 -2.98
CA GLU A 49 21.02 -33.98 -2.67
C GLU A 49 20.82 -34.21 -1.17
N SER A 50 21.63 -33.59 -0.32
CA SER A 50 21.48 -33.68 1.14
C SER A 50 20.25 -32.94 1.71
N MET A 51 19.62 -32.07 0.91
CA MET A 51 18.44 -31.30 1.29
C MET A 51 17.13 -31.91 0.74
N ASP A 52 17.16 -33.18 0.30
CA ASP A 52 16.03 -33.94 -0.26
C ASP A 52 15.36 -33.31 -1.51
N GLU A 53 16.07 -32.42 -2.21
CA GLU A 53 15.67 -31.87 -3.51
C GLU A 53 16.53 -32.51 -4.62
N PRO A 54 16.02 -33.54 -5.33
CA PRO A 54 16.77 -34.12 -6.44
C PRO A 54 17.03 -33.02 -7.48
N TYR A 55 18.32 -32.76 -7.75
CA TYR A 55 18.71 -31.79 -8.78
C TYR A 55 18.20 -32.28 -10.14
N ASP A 56 17.08 -31.72 -10.58
CA ASP A 56 16.55 -31.89 -11.92
C ASP A 56 17.16 -30.83 -12.84
N PRO A 57 18.02 -31.20 -13.81
CA PRO A 57 18.58 -30.28 -14.78
C PRO A 57 17.52 -29.56 -15.62
N SER A 58 16.31 -30.12 -15.73
CA SER A 58 15.18 -29.50 -16.44
C SER A 58 14.68 -28.24 -15.72
N GLN A 59 14.84 -28.16 -14.39
CA GLN A 59 14.42 -27.02 -13.57
C GLN A 59 15.51 -25.98 -13.33
N ALA A 60 16.75 -26.23 -13.78
CA ALA A 60 17.85 -25.27 -13.71
C ALA A 60 17.56 -23.98 -14.53
N HIS A 61 16.55 -24.02 -15.41
CA HIS A 61 15.97 -22.87 -16.08
C HIS A 61 14.86 -22.20 -15.23
N HIS A 62 15.22 -21.61 -14.09
CA HIS A 62 14.38 -20.56 -13.47
C HIS A 62 14.59 -19.21 -14.19
N GLY A 63 14.42 -19.30 -15.50
CA GLY A 63 14.74 -18.30 -16.50
C GLY A 63 14.04 -18.74 -17.78
N SER A 64 12.75 -18.43 -17.85
CA SER A 64 11.93 -18.44 -19.06
C SER A 64 11.92 -19.72 -19.89
N GLN A 65 11.77 -20.90 -19.29
CA GLN A 65 11.18 -22.01 -20.05
C GLN A 65 9.66 -21.91 -19.99
N GLN A 66 9.13 -21.16 -20.96
CA GLN A 66 7.96 -21.52 -21.74
C GLN A 66 6.82 -22.20 -20.97
N GLU A 67 6.24 -21.51 -20.01
CA GLU A 67 4.78 -21.42 -20.06
C GLU A 67 4.48 -20.26 -21.02
N GLU A 68 3.65 -20.51 -22.03
CA GLU A 68 2.89 -19.50 -22.78
C GLU A 68 1.92 -18.74 -21.85
N GLN A 69 2.34 -18.47 -20.62
CA GLN A 69 1.64 -17.63 -19.69
C GLN A 69 1.80 -16.22 -20.23
N SER A 70 0.76 -15.82 -20.95
CA SER A 70 0.54 -14.48 -21.49
C SER A 70 1.19 -13.45 -20.57
N LYS A 71 2.30 -12.85 -21.05
CA LYS A 71 3.04 -11.82 -20.32
C LYS A 71 2.04 -10.86 -19.70
N ASP A 72 2.18 -10.55 -18.41
CA ASP A 72 1.26 -9.64 -17.74
C ASP A 72 1.14 -8.36 -18.58
N PRO A 73 -0.05 -8.04 -19.11
CA PRO A 73 -0.24 -6.91 -20.01
C PRO A 73 0.12 -5.58 -19.34
N GLY A 74 0.01 -5.48 -18.01
CA GLY A 74 0.45 -4.34 -17.23
C GLY A 74 1.98 -4.19 -17.24
N ASN A 75 2.72 -5.29 -17.10
CA ASN A 75 4.19 -5.28 -17.20
C ASN A 75 4.66 -4.91 -18.61
N VAL A 76 4.00 -5.45 -19.64
CA VAL A 76 4.29 -5.11 -21.03
C VAL A 76 4.03 -3.62 -21.29
N ALA A 77 2.89 -3.09 -20.84
CA ALA A 77 2.56 -1.68 -20.99
C ALA A 77 3.57 -0.76 -20.27
N ARG A 78 4.00 -1.13 -19.05
CA ARG A 78 5.06 -0.42 -18.31
C ARG A 78 6.36 -0.35 -19.10
N GLY A 79 6.83 -1.49 -19.63
CA GLY A 79 8.05 -1.57 -20.43
C GLY A 79 7.97 -0.74 -21.71
N LEU A 80 6.83 -0.81 -22.43
CA LEU A 80 6.61 -0.01 -23.63
C LEU A 80 6.63 1.50 -23.32
N LYS A 81 6.02 1.93 -22.21
CA LYS A 81 6.04 3.33 -21.77
C LYS A 81 7.47 3.80 -21.47
N ALA A 82 8.27 2.97 -20.81
CA ALA A 82 9.68 3.27 -20.53
C ALA A 82 10.51 3.42 -21.82
N SER A 83 10.30 2.54 -22.81
CA SER A 83 10.97 2.64 -24.11
C SER A 83 10.64 3.93 -24.86
N ILE A 84 9.41 4.45 -24.73
CA ILE A 84 8.99 5.71 -25.36
C ILE A 84 9.71 6.92 -24.74
N SER A 85 9.92 6.90 -23.41
CA SER A 85 10.59 8.00 -22.70
C SER A 85 12.11 7.95 -22.74
N ASN A 86 12.71 6.82 -23.09
CA ASN A 86 14.15 6.64 -23.06
C ASN A 86 14.83 7.37 -24.24
N PRO A 87 15.72 8.36 -23.98
CA PRO A 87 16.44 9.08 -25.06
C PRO A 87 17.37 8.17 -25.87
N GLY A 88 17.83 7.04 -25.31
CA GLY A 88 18.70 6.08 -25.99
C GLY A 88 17.99 5.12 -26.95
N VAL A 89 16.66 5.22 -27.09
CA VAL A 89 15.86 4.38 -28.00
C VAL A 89 15.63 5.12 -29.31
N SER A 90 15.73 4.42 -30.45
CA SER A 90 15.49 5.01 -31.76
C SER A 90 14.05 5.47 -31.93
N GLU A 91 13.83 6.51 -32.74
CA GLU A 91 12.47 7.05 -32.97
C GLU A 91 11.52 6.01 -33.59
N GLU A 92 12.03 5.15 -34.48
CA GLU A 92 11.25 4.04 -35.03
C GLU A 92 10.80 3.06 -33.94
N ALA A 93 11.69 2.71 -33.00
CA ALA A 93 11.37 1.80 -31.90
C ALA A 93 10.38 2.44 -30.91
N LYS A 94 10.50 3.75 -30.64
CA LYS A 94 9.52 4.51 -29.84
C LYS A 94 8.15 4.51 -30.51
N GLN A 95 8.09 4.68 -31.84
CA GLN A 95 6.84 4.68 -32.58
C GLN A 95 6.14 3.32 -32.52
N ARG A 96 6.87 2.23 -32.76
CA ARG A 96 6.34 0.86 -32.60
C ARG A 96 5.89 0.59 -31.17
N ALA A 97 6.58 1.14 -30.16
CA ALA A 97 6.17 1.00 -28.77
C ALA A 97 4.85 1.74 -28.48
N LYS A 98 4.64 2.93 -29.06
CA LYS A 98 3.37 3.68 -28.96
C LYS A 98 2.21 2.89 -29.57
N GLU A 99 2.39 2.30 -30.74
CA GLU A 99 1.37 1.50 -31.43
C GLU A 99 0.99 0.24 -30.64
N LYS A 100 1.98 -0.48 -30.10
CA LYS A 100 1.70 -1.64 -29.23
C LYS A 100 0.99 -1.24 -27.94
N LEU A 101 1.35 -0.09 -27.36
CA LEU A 101 0.70 0.42 -26.17
C LEU A 101 -0.75 0.81 -26.44
N SER A 102 -1.05 1.46 -27.58
CA SER A 102 -2.42 1.82 -27.95
C SER A 102 -3.29 0.58 -28.18
N GLN A 103 -2.76 -0.45 -28.86
CA GLN A 103 -3.44 -1.74 -29.02
C GLN A 103 -3.77 -2.40 -27.68
N LEU A 104 -2.83 -2.41 -26.72
CA LEU A 104 -3.07 -2.96 -25.39
C LEU A 104 -4.15 -2.19 -24.63
N VAL A 105 -4.16 -0.87 -24.73
CA VAL A 105 -5.19 -0.02 -24.10
C VAL A 105 -6.56 -0.31 -24.71
N ILE A 106 -6.66 -0.40 -26.04
CA ILE A 106 -7.90 -0.72 -26.76
C ILE A 106 -8.41 -2.12 -26.39
N TYR A 107 -7.53 -3.12 -26.31
CA TYR A 107 -7.93 -4.48 -25.93
C TYR A 107 -8.42 -4.54 -24.48
N ARG A 108 -7.76 -3.81 -23.57
CA ARG A 108 -8.18 -3.69 -22.16
C ARG A 108 -9.54 -3.02 -22.01
N THR A 109 -9.83 -1.96 -22.76
CA THR A 109 -11.14 -1.29 -22.70
C THR A 109 -12.25 -2.18 -23.26
N GLN A 110 -12.01 -2.87 -24.38
CA GLN A 110 -12.97 -3.83 -24.94
C GLN A 110 -13.28 -4.99 -23.99
N LEU A 111 -12.26 -5.54 -23.32
CA LEU A 111 -12.42 -6.66 -22.39
C LEU A 111 -13.15 -6.26 -21.09
N ASN A 112 -12.99 -5.01 -20.65
CA ASN A 112 -13.76 -4.47 -19.52
C ASN A 112 -15.25 -4.25 -19.88
N MET A 113 -15.56 -3.88 -21.12
CA MET A 113 -16.94 -3.74 -21.58
C MET A 113 -17.66 -5.09 -21.73
N SER A 114 -16.96 -6.17 -22.07
CA SER A 114 -17.58 -7.50 -22.23
C SER A 114 -17.78 -8.25 -20.90
N LYS A 115 -17.05 -7.88 -19.84
CA LYS A 115 -17.18 -8.50 -18.50
C LYS A 115 -18.26 -7.85 -17.62
N ALA A 116 -18.80 -6.69 -18.01
CA ALA A 116 -19.80 -5.94 -17.28
C ALA A 116 -21.26 -6.32 -17.64
N ALA A 117 -21.56 -7.60 -17.80
CA ALA A 117 -22.94 -8.04 -18.02
C ALA A 117 -23.31 -9.30 -17.20
N PRO A 118 -23.75 -9.15 -15.94
CA PRO A 118 -24.97 -9.79 -15.52
C PRO A 118 -26.16 -8.96 -16.04
N TYR A 119 -27.10 -9.65 -16.69
CA TYR A 119 -28.43 -9.14 -17.00
C TYR A 119 -29.07 -8.49 -15.76
N GLN A 120 -29.14 -7.16 -15.73
CA GLN A 120 -30.33 -6.51 -15.21
C GLN A 120 -31.20 -6.25 -16.44
N GLN A 121 -32.39 -6.87 -16.46
CA GLN A 121 -33.47 -6.30 -17.25
C GLN A 121 -33.80 -4.98 -16.55
N ASP A 122 -33.02 -3.94 -16.85
CA ASP A 122 -33.41 -2.59 -16.50
C ASP A 122 -34.71 -2.37 -17.26
N ASP A 123 -35.81 -2.23 -16.51
CA ASP A 123 -37.07 -1.79 -17.05
C ASP A 123 -36.77 -0.59 -17.96
N LYS A 124 -37.19 -0.71 -19.22
CA LYS A 124 -36.87 0.25 -20.29
C LYS A 124 -36.97 1.68 -19.75
N LEU A 125 -35.96 2.50 -19.98
CA LEU A 125 -35.96 3.92 -19.60
C LEU A 125 -37.27 4.58 -20.09
N GLY A 126 -38.21 4.85 -19.17
CA GLY A 126 -39.59 5.27 -19.48
C GLY A 126 -40.72 4.31 -19.08
N ALA A 127 -40.43 3.21 -18.39
CA ALA A 127 -41.47 2.38 -17.77
C ALA A 127 -42.22 3.19 -16.68
N GLU A 128 -43.55 3.16 -16.71
CA GLU A 128 -44.38 3.81 -15.70
C GLU A 128 -44.19 3.10 -14.35
N LEU A 129 -43.32 3.66 -13.50
CA LEU A 129 -43.18 3.24 -12.11
C LEU A 129 -44.53 3.39 -11.39
N PRO A 130 -44.90 2.46 -10.50
CA PRO A 130 -46.11 2.59 -9.70
C PRO A 130 -46.07 3.91 -8.92
N LYS A 131 -47.11 4.73 -9.10
CA LYS A 131 -47.24 6.09 -8.52
C LYS A 131 -47.32 6.10 -6.98
N ASP A 132 -47.40 4.92 -6.38
CA ASP A 132 -47.60 4.70 -4.95
C ASP A 132 -46.29 4.36 -4.20
N ALA A 133 -45.14 4.37 -4.88
CA ALA A 133 -43.87 4.30 -4.19
C ALA A 133 -43.64 5.62 -3.44
N PRO A 134 -43.50 5.63 -2.09
CA PRO A 134 -43.15 6.85 -1.38
C PRO A 134 -41.80 7.32 -1.91
N GLU A 135 -41.77 8.53 -2.47
CA GLU A 135 -40.52 9.20 -2.83
C GLU A 135 -39.69 9.27 -1.55
N GLY A 136 -38.63 8.47 -1.47
CA GLY A 136 -37.74 8.46 -0.31
C GLY A 136 -37.23 9.87 -0.09
N GLN A 137 -37.37 10.39 1.13
CA GLN A 137 -36.79 11.68 1.47
C GLN A 137 -35.28 11.56 1.34
N VAL A 138 -34.72 12.12 0.25
CA VAL A 138 -33.28 12.07 -0.04
C VAL A 138 -32.49 12.94 0.94
N TYR A 139 -33.17 13.84 1.65
CA TYR A 139 -32.59 14.74 2.63
C TYR A 139 -33.21 14.52 4.01
N ASP A 140 -32.48 13.85 4.89
CA ASP A 140 -32.85 13.67 6.29
C ASP A 140 -31.78 14.27 7.23
N PRO A 141 -32.01 15.45 7.82
CA PRO A 141 -31.08 16.05 8.76
C PRO A 141 -31.20 15.49 10.19
N SER A 142 -31.91 14.38 10.42
CA SER A 142 -32.14 13.81 11.76
C SER A 142 -30.86 13.40 12.51
N TYR A 143 -29.78 13.13 11.77
CA TYR A 143 -28.49 12.73 12.34
C TYR A 143 -27.61 13.90 12.78
N LYS A 144 -27.95 15.15 12.45
CA LYS A 144 -27.11 16.31 12.79
C LYS A 144 -27.24 16.66 14.27
N THR A 145 -26.12 17.02 14.89
CA THR A 145 -26.08 17.38 16.30
C THR A 145 -26.71 18.76 16.50
N THR A 146 -27.64 18.90 17.45
CA THR A 146 -28.40 20.15 17.67
C THR A 146 -27.93 20.94 18.90
N GLY A 147 -27.05 20.34 19.72
CA GLY A 147 -26.60 20.91 20.98
C GLY A 147 -25.08 20.92 21.16
N LYS A 148 -24.59 21.80 22.06
CA LYS A 148 -23.16 21.99 22.38
C LYS A 148 -22.58 20.92 23.33
N ASN A 149 -23.36 19.91 23.71
CA ASN A 149 -23.02 18.91 24.73
C ASN A 149 -22.77 17.51 24.17
N GLU A 150 -22.65 17.37 22.86
CA GLU A 150 -22.35 16.09 22.21
C GLU A 150 -20.82 15.93 22.04
N PRO A 151 -20.24 14.73 22.31
CA PRO A 151 -18.78 14.54 22.30
C PRO A 151 -18.11 14.81 20.95
N VAL A 152 -18.84 14.56 19.85
CA VAL A 152 -18.38 14.81 18.49
C VAL A 152 -19.52 15.46 17.70
N PRO A 153 -19.35 16.69 17.21
CA PRO A 153 -20.38 17.34 16.41
C PRO A 153 -20.50 16.65 15.04
N VAL A 154 -21.72 16.28 14.68
CA VAL A 154 -22.07 15.73 13.36
C VAL A 154 -22.78 16.82 12.59
N VAL A 155 -22.18 17.18 11.47
CA VAL A 155 -22.65 18.24 10.58
C VAL A 155 -23.55 17.63 9.50
N ASP A 156 -24.48 18.40 8.95
CA ASP A 156 -25.27 17.94 7.81
C ASP A 156 -24.42 17.75 6.53
N ASP A 157 -24.88 16.85 5.65
CA ASP A 157 -24.18 16.51 4.39
C ASP A 157 -24.14 17.69 3.41
N ALA A 158 -25.03 18.67 3.60
CA ALA A 158 -25.11 19.88 2.78
C ALA A 158 -24.26 21.04 3.33
N ALA A 159 -23.65 20.90 4.50
CA ALA A 159 -22.83 21.95 5.07
C ALA A 159 -21.59 22.16 4.23
N GLN A 160 -21.28 23.44 4.02
CA GLN A 160 -20.02 23.82 3.44
C GLN A 160 -18.91 23.61 4.47
N ILE A 161 -18.19 22.50 4.33
CA ILE A 161 -16.95 22.26 5.06
C ILE A 161 -15.85 23.05 4.37
N GLU A 162 -15.15 23.90 5.13
CA GLU A 162 -13.97 24.58 4.60
C GLU A 162 -12.87 23.53 4.36
N ASP A 163 -12.54 23.32 3.08
CA ASP A 163 -11.38 22.52 2.72
C ASP A 163 -10.12 23.30 3.14
N PRO A 164 -9.25 22.73 3.99
CA PRO A 164 -8.00 23.38 4.36
C PRO A 164 -7.09 23.64 3.15
N MET A 165 -7.26 22.91 2.05
CA MET A 165 -6.53 23.17 0.82
C MET A 165 -7.26 24.16 -0.09
N LYS A 166 -6.60 25.27 -0.40
CA LYS A 166 -7.06 26.22 -1.42
C LYS A 166 -6.48 25.83 -2.78
N PRO A 167 -7.28 25.27 -3.70
CA PRO A 167 -6.78 24.82 -5.00
C PRO A 167 -6.18 26.00 -5.78
N GLY A 168 -4.98 25.81 -6.31
CA GLY A 168 -4.24 26.82 -7.09
C GLY A 168 -3.46 27.86 -6.27
N LYS A 169 -3.57 27.85 -4.93
CA LYS A 169 -2.66 28.59 -4.04
C LYS A 169 -1.60 27.69 -3.40
N ALA A 170 -1.95 26.42 -3.18
CA ALA A 170 -1.09 25.39 -2.58
C ALA A 170 0.33 25.31 -3.16
N ASP A 171 0.45 25.47 -4.49
CA ASP A 171 1.69 25.28 -5.26
C ASP A 171 2.28 26.60 -5.79
N THR A 172 1.95 27.76 -5.22
CA THR A 172 2.46 29.06 -5.71
C THR A 172 3.75 29.49 -5.00
N ASP A 173 4.60 30.21 -5.72
CA ASP A 173 5.83 30.81 -5.15
C ASP A 173 5.52 31.76 -3.98
N GLU A 174 4.38 32.47 -4.03
CA GLU A 174 3.90 33.34 -2.94
C GLU A 174 3.68 32.56 -1.63
N GLN A 175 3.16 31.33 -1.72
CA GLN A 175 2.99 30.48 -0.55
C GLN A 175 4.34 29.99 -0.03
N LEU A 176 5.25 29.56 -0.91
CA LEU A 176 6.58 29.11 -0.51
C LEU A 176 7.33 30.19 0.27
N GLU A 177 7.29 31.45 -0.19
CA GLU A 177 7.90 32.56 0.53
C GLU A 177 7.25 32.83 1.90
N GLN A 178 5.92 32.67 2.00
CA GLN A 178 5.22 32.82 3.27
C GLN A 178 5.63 31.72 4.24
N ASP A 179 5.65 30.46 3.78
CA ASP A 179 6.06 29.30 4.56
C ASP A 179 7.51 29.45 5.04
N GLU A 180 8.43 29.92 4.18
CA GLU A 180 9.83 30.19 4.55
C GLU A 180 9.95 31.27 5.63
N ARG A 181 9.16 32.35 5.54
CA ARG A 181 9.14 33.41 6.56
C ARG A 181 8.61 32.88 7.89
N GLU A 182 7.53 32.12 7.87
CA GLU A 182 6.89 31.56 9.08
C GLU A 182 7.76 30.49 9.74
N ALA A 183 8.43 29.65 8.94
CA ALA A 183 9.32 28.61 9.44
C ALA A 183 10.57 29.16 10.13
N ILE A 184 11.07 30.32 9.68
CA ILE A 184 12.22 31.00 10.30
C ILE A 184 11.82 31.74 11.58
N ASP A 185 10.54 32.10 11.75
CA ASP A 185 10.06 32.84 12.93
C ASP A 185 10.08 31.99 14.20
N LYS A 186 11.09 32.24 15.05
CA LYS A 186 11.24 31.60 16.36
C LYS A 186 10.14 32.00 17.35
N GLY A 187 9.33 33.03 17.06
CA GLY A 187 8.16 33.42 17.84
C GLY A 187 7.03 32.39 17.79
N ASN A 188 6.90 31.66 16.67
CA ASN A 188 5.91 30.60 16.46
C ASN A 188 6.30 29.28 17.16
N ILE A 189 7.53 29.19 17.67
CA ILE A 189 8.00 28.04 18.43
C ILE A 189 7.50 28.15 19.88
N VAL A 190 6.74 27.15 20.32
CA VAL A 190 6.33 27.02 21.73
C VAL A 190 7.59 26.93 22.59
N LYS A 191 7.79 27.91 23.49
CA LYS A 191 9.01 28.08 24.30
C LYS A 191 9.13 27.05 25.43
N GLU A 192 8.03 26.38 25.77
CA GLU A 192 7.95 25.39 26.84
C GLU A 192 7.78 23.98 26.28
N ARG A 193 8.19 22.98 27.05
CA ARG A 193 7.95 21.57 26.69
C ARG A 193 6.45 21.32 26.79
N THR A 194 5.79 21.01 25.68
CA THR A 194 4.38 20.56 25.64
C THR A 194 4.12 19.30 26.47
N ARG A 195 5.18 18.63 26.94
CA ARG A 195 5.14 17.52 27.89
C ARG A 195 5.13 17.98 29.36
N HIS A 196 4.18 18.84 29.73
CA HIS A 196 3.72 18.93 31.13
C HIS A 196 2.66 17.86 31.45
N ALA A 197 2.36 16.96 30.51
CA ALA A 197 1.38 15.88 30.64
C ALA A 197 1.85 14.66 31.47
N ALA A 198 3.10 14.63 31.94
CA ALA A 198 3.47 13.67 32.98
C ALA A 198 2.89 14.19 34.29
N LYS A 199 1.64 13.79 34.59
CA LYS A 199 1.02 14.08 35.89
C LYS A 199 2.00 13.65 37.00
N PRO A 200 2.09 14.38 38.12
CA PRO A 200 3.04 14.08 39.19
C PRO A 200 2.88 12.62 39.65
N LYS A 201 4.01 11.98 39.95
CA LYS A 201 4.09 10.57 40.38
C LYS A 201 3.08 10.33 41.51
N GLY A 202 2.08 9.47 41.29
CA GLY A 202 1.00 9.17 42.24
C GLY A 202 -0.41 9.58 41.81
N THR A 203 -0.58 10.27 40.67
CA THR A 203 -1.91 10.62 40.12
C THR A 203 -2.66 9.46 39.46
N TYR A 204 -1.96 8.35 39.18
CA TYR A 204 -2.53 7.08 38.70
C TYR A 204 -2.32 5.98 39.76
N ALA A 205 -2.60 6.29 41.03
CA ALA A 205 -2.68 5.27 42.07
C ALA A 205 -4.07 4.64 42.04
N GLU A 206 -4.13 3.31 42.11
CA GLU A 206 -5.39 2.58 42.23
C GLU A 206 -6.08 2.97 43.56
N PRO A 207 -7.39 3.26 43.55
CA PRO A 207 -8.13 3.50 44.78
C PRO A 207 -8.11 2.23 45.64
N SER A 208 -8.00 2.40 46.95
CA SER A 208 -8.06 1.27 47.89
C SER A 208 -9.43 0.58 47.84
N ASP A 209 -9.49 -0.69 48.24
CA ASP A 209 -10.74 -1.48 48.30
C ASP A 209 -11.82 -0.82 49.19
N GLU A 210 -11.42 -0.10 50.25
CA GLU A 210 -12.31 0.72 51.08
C GLU A 210 -12.91 1.89 50.30
N GLN A 211 -12.12 2.55 49.46
CA GLN A 211 -12.58 3.67 48.62
C GLN A 211 -13.43 3.20 47.44
N MET A 212 -13.25 1.95 47.00
CA MET A 212 -14.07 1.30 45.98
C MET A 212 -15.35 0.68 46.55
N GLY A 213 -15.54 0.69 47.88
CA GLY A 213 -16.71 0.09 48.53
C GLY A 213 -16.77 -1.43 48.39
N LEU A 214 -15.61 -2.07 48.24
CA LEU A 214 -15.46 -3.52 48.04
C LEU A 214 -15.26 -4.30 49.34
N MET A 215 -15.34 -3.64 50.50
CA MET A 215 -15.43 -4.31 51.80
C MET A 215 -16.89 -4.50 52.19
N GLU A 216 -17.28 -5.76 52.39
CA GLU A 216 -18.58 -6.21 52.90
C GLU A 216 -18.62 -6.17 54.44
#